data_AF-A0AAU6RWY0-F1
#
_entry.id   AF-A0AAU6RWY0-F1
#
_cell.length_a   1.000
_cell.length_b   1.000
_cell.length_c   1.000
_cell.angle_alpha   90.00
_cell.angle_beta   90.00
_cell.angle_gamma   90.00
#
_symmetry.space_group_name_H-M   'P 1'
#
loop_
_entity.id
_entity.type
_entity.pdbx_description
1 polymer ?
#
loop_
_entity_poly.entity_id
_entity_poly.type
_entity_poly.pdbx_seq_one_letter_code
_entity_poly.pdbx_strand_id
1 'polypeptide(L)'
;MQITKSLIPILISLAAGFATFAHAASNVTKSHTTTGVQTYNAQKLQTIRHMYEQDIRNEGMDNPVVLQQYANTALQNAMQLEQTYFETAQMSCHVGYDVLWNSQDPDYQQDKQFATTDKGLVKVSLAQGGDVYYDLTCDNKNCQVADVILNDQGKSLREHLLKACR
;
A
#
# COMPACT_ATOMS: atom_id res chain seq x y z
N MET A 1 24.15 -62.20 38.29
CA MET A 1 23.72 -62.53 39.67
C MET A 1 22.52 -61.67 39.99
N GLN A 2 21.37 -62.30 40.34
CA GLN A 2 20.06 -61.74 40.77
C GLN A 2 19.36 -60.82 39.75
N ILE A 3 18.32 -61.22 39.01
CA ILE A 3 16.99 -61.79 39.33
C ILE A 3 16.22 -60.98 40.37
N THR A 4 15.23 -60.21 39.91
CA THR A 4 13.84 -60.28 40.42
C THR A 4 12.85 -59.92 39.31
N LYS A 5 12.07 -60.91 38.88
CA LYS A 5 10.80 -60.76 38.18
C LYS A 5 9.76 -60.19 39.16
N SER A 6 8.84 -59.36 38.67
CA SER A 6 7.47 -59.36 39.16
C SER A 6 6.51 -59.09 38.01
N LEU A 7 5.81 -60.14 37.59
CA LEU A 7 4.51 -60.08 36.93
C LEU A 7 3.43 -59.78 37.98
N ILE A 8 2.23 -59.32 37.56
CA ILE A 8 0.88 -59.37 38.21
C ILE A 8 0.04 -58.16 37.68
N PRO A 9 -1.28 -58.26 37.40
CA PRO A 9 -1.89 -58.88 36.24
C PRO A 9 -2.79 -57.87 35.48
N ILE A 10 -3.50 -58.39 34.49
CA ILE A 10 -4.46 -57.73 33.59
C ILE A 10 -5.65 -57.13 34.34
N LEU A 11 -6.04 -55.90 33.99
CA LEU A 11 -7.41 -55.39 34.12
C LEU A 11 -7.83 -54.75 32.79
N ILE A 12 -8.61 -55.51 32.02
CA ILE A 12 -9.36 -55.02 30.87
C ILE A 12 -10.57 -54.28 31.44
N SER A 13 -10.58 -52.96 31.29
CA SER A 13 -11.79 -52.15 31.48
C SER A 13 -12.30 -51.72 30.10
N LEU A 14 -13.25 -52.48 29.56
CA LEU A 14 -14.10 -52.04 28.46
C LEU A 14 -15.06 -50.97 29.01
N ALA A 15 -14.71 -49.70 28.84
CA ALA A 15 -15.63 -48.59 29.02
C ALA A 15 -16.12 -48.14 27.64
N ALA A 16 -17.30 -48.63 27.25
CA ALA A 16 -18.08 -48.04 26.16
C ALA A 16 -18.62 -46.69 26.65
N GLY A 17 -17.81 -45.65 26.48
CA GLY A 17 -18.18 -44.26 26.74
C GLY A 17 -18.64 -43.60 25.45
N PHE A 18 -19.92 -43.24 25.41
CA PHE A 18 -20.62 -42.50 24.37
C PHE A 18 -19.74 -41.40 23.74
N ALA A 19 -19.58 -41.46 22.41
CA ALA A 19 -19.05 -40.35 21.64
C ALA A 19 -20.05 -39.19 21.71
N THR A 20 -19.82 -38.25 22.63
CA THR A 20 -20.45 -36.94 22.56
C THR A 20 -19.80 -36.22 21.39
N PHE A 21 -20.55 -36.06 20.30
CA PHE A 21 -20.19 -35.16 19.22
C PHE A 21 -20.25 -33.73 19.75
N ALA A 22 -19.18 -33.31 20.42
CA ALA A 22 -18.90 -31.89 20.58
C ALA A 22 -18.73 -31.35 19.15
N HIS A 23 -19.79 -30.73 18.64
CA HIS A 23 -19.68 -29.89 17.46
C HIS A 23 -18.73 -28.77 17.84
N ALA A 24 -17.48 -28.89 17.40
CA ALA A 24 -16.59 -27.76 17.29
C ALA A 24 -17.30 -26.79 16.33
N ALA A 25 -18.02 -25.82 16.89
CA ALA A 25 -18.40 -24.63 16.18
C ALA A 25 -17.07 -23.95 15.83
N SER A 26 -16.55 -24.23 14.65
CA SER A 26 -15.44 -23.50 14.07
C SER A 26 -15.87 -22.04 14.00
N ASN A 27 -15.36 -21.21 14.92
CA ASN A 27 -15.46 -19.76 14.87
C ASN A 27 -14.61 -19.26 13.68
N VAL A 28 -15.05 -19.52 12.46
CA VAL A 28 -14.50 -18.96 11.23
C VAL A 28 -15.14 -17.59 11.01
N THR A 29 -14.79 -16.62 11.85
CA THR A 29 -15.20 -15.22 11.65
C THR A 29 -14.10 -14.21 11.99
N LYS A 30 -12.83 -14.65 12.08
CA LYS A 30 -11.69 -13.74 12.32
C LYS A 30 -10.41 -14.04 11.50
N SER A 31 -10.54 -14.69 10.34
CA SER A 31 -9.38 -14.94 9.44
C SER A 31 -9.45 -14.14 8.12
N HIS A 32 -10.64 -13.73 7.69
CA HIS A 32 -10.80 -13.07 6.39
C HIS A 32 -10.36 -11.60 6.39
N THR A 33 -10.56 -10.87 7.48
CA THR A 33 -10.22 -9.44 7.59
C THR A 33 -8.72 -9.18 7.76
N THR A 34 -8.02 -9.94 8.61
CA THR A 34 -6.57 -9.76 8.82
C THR A 34 -5.78 -10.12 7.56
N THR A 35 -6.12 -11.25 6.93
CA THR A 35 -5.46 -11.70 5.69
C THR A 35 -5.77 -10.76 4.53
N GLY A 36 -7.00 -10.28 4.41
CA GLY A 36 -7.40 -9.32 3.37
C GLY A 36 -6.69 -7.97 3.50
N VAL A 37 -6.68 -7.38 4.71
CA VAL A 37 -5.99 -6.09 4.96
C VAL A 37 -4.49 -6.20 4.72
N GLN A 38 -3.85 -7.28 5.17
CA GLN A 38 -2.42 -7.51 4.94
C GLN A 38 -2.11 -7.71 3.45
N THR A 39 -3.00 -8.36 2.71
CA THR A 39 -2.89 -8.52 1.25
C THR A 39 -2.97 -7.18 0.53
N TYR A 40 -3.94 -6.34 0.86
CA TYR A 40 -4.05 -5.00 0.26
C TYR A 40 -2.87 -4.10 0.59
N ASN A 41 -2.37 -4.12 1.83
CA ASN A 41 -1.19 -3.33 2.20
C ASN A 41 0.06 -3.75 1.41
N ALA A 42 0.26 -5.05 1.20
CA ALA A 42 1.35 -5.56 0.38
C ALA A 42 1.21 -5.12 -1.09
N GLN A 43 0.01 -5.19 -1.66
CA GLN A 43 -0.26 -4.72 -3.02
C GLN A 43 -0.02 -3.21 -3.16
N LYS A 44 -0.50 -2.40 -2.22
CA LYS A 44 -0.25 -0.95 -2.22
C LYS A 44 1.24 -0.63 -2.23
N LEU A 45 2.03 -1.28 -1.36
CA LEU A 45 3.48 -1.10 -1.30
C LEU A 45 4.14 -1.52 -2.61
N GLN A 46 3.73 -2.65 -3.19
CA GLN A 46 4.27 -3.11 -4.46
C GLN A 46 3.97 -2.13 -5.60
N THR A 47 2.75 -1.61 -5.68
CA THR A 47 2.37 -0.60 -6.68
C THR A 47 3.27 0.64 -6.58
N ILE A 48 3.45 1.20 -5.38
CA ILE A 48 4.29 2.38 -5.19
C ILE A 48 5.77 2.07 -5.47
N ARG A 49 6.28 0.90 -5.11
CA ARG A 49 7.65 0.51 -5.47
C ARG A 49 7.85 0.46 -6.99
N HIS A 50 6.95 -0.19 -7.72
CA HIS A 50 7.03 -0.25 -9.18
C HIS A 50 6.92 1.12 -9.83
N MET A 51 6.10 2.01 -9.27
CA MET A 51 6.01 3.41 -9.70
C MET A 51 7.37 4.11 -9.59
N TYR A 52 8.02 4.06 -8.42
CA TYR A 52 9.36 4.66 -8.25
C TYR A 52 10.42 3.97 -9.09
N GLU A 53 10.40 2.64 -9.21
CA GLU A 53 11.34 1.90 -10.05
C GLU A 53 11.22 2.29 -11.53
N GLN A 54 10.01 2.53 -12.02
CA GLN A 54 9.80 3.03 -13.38
C GLN A 54 10.35 4.45 -13.54
N ASP A 55 10.00 5.33 -12.61
CA ASP A 55 10.41 6.73 -12.66
C ASP A 55 11.95 6.88 -12.61
N ILE A 56 12.63 6.04 -11.83
CA ILE A 56 14.10 5.96 -11.78
C ILE A 56 14.68 5.48 -13.11
N ARG A 57 14.12 4.41 -13.71
CA ARG A 57 14.64 3.86 -14.97
C ARG A 57 14.59 4.86 -16.11
N ASN A 58 13.62 5.77 -16.07
CA ASN A 58 13.37 6.74 -17.10
C ASN A 58 13.76 8.17 -16.68
N GLU A 59 14.32 8.35 -15.49
CA GLU A 59 14.72 9.65 -14.92
C GLU A 59 13.61 10.71 -15.04
N GLY A 60 12.37 10.32 -14.71
CA GLY A 60 11.19 11.20 -14.77
C GLY A 60 10.73 11.60 -16.18
N MET A 61 11.32 11.04 -17.24
CA MET A 61 11.05 11.44 -18.63
C MET A 61 9.83 10.74 -19.27
N ASP A 62 9.06 9.98 -18.49
CA ASP A 62 7.83 9.34 -18.96
C ASP A 62 6.80 10.38 -19.45
N ASN A 63 6.09 10.04 -20.53
CA ASN A 63 4.94 10.82 -21.02
C ASN A 63 3.75 9.89 -21.35
N PRO A 64 2.61 9.99 -20.63
CA PRO A 64 2.36 10.88 -19.49
C PRO A 64 3.28 10.55 -18.30
N VAL A 65 3.49 11.51 -17.41
CA VAL A 65 4.37 11.33 -16.24
C VAL A 65 3.96 10.12 -15.40
N VAL A 66 4.93 9.46 -14.73
CA VAL A 66 4.71 8.17 -14.08
C VAL A 66 3.54 8.21 -13.09
N LEU A 67 3.40 9.26 -12.28
CA LEU A 67 2.26 9.40 -11.36
C LEU A 67 0.91 9.27 -12.07
N GLN A 68 0.77 9.87 -13.26
CA GLN A 68 -0.47 9.85 -14.04
C GLN A 68 -0.76 8.44 -14.58
N GLN A 69 0.26 7.65 -14.89
CA GLN A 69 0.10 6.27 -15.33
C GLN A 69 -0.42 5.35 -14.22
N TYR A 70 -0.05 5.62 -12.97
CA TYR A 70 -0.47 4.84 -11.79
C TYR A 70 -1.72 5.41 -11.10
N ALA A 71 -2.13 6.63 -11.46
CA ALA A 71 -3.28 7.32 -10.91
C ALA A 71 -4.61 6.65 -11.29
N ASN A 72 -5.59 6.74 -10.39
CA ASN A 72 -6.97 6.44 -10.75
C ASN A 72 -7.56 7.57 -11.61
N THR A 73 -8.75 7.33 -12.19
CA THR A 73 -9.40 8.30 -13.09
C THR A 73 -9.61 9.67 -12.46
N ALA A 74 -9.89 9.75 -11.15
CA ALA A 74 -10.14 11.02 -10.49
C ALA A 74 -8.86 11.88 -10.40
N LEU A 75 -7.73 11.26 -10.05
CA LEU A 75 -6.44 11.95 -10.01
C LEU A 75 -5.92 12.24 -11.43
N GLN A 76 -6.07 11.31 -12.39
CA GLN A 76 -5.74 11.53 -13.80
C GLN A 76 -6.45 12.76 -14.37
N ASN A 77 -7.75 12.91 -14.11
CA ASN A 77 -8.51 14.07 -14.57
C ASN A 77 -8.01 15.38 -13.94
N ALA A 78 -7.61 15.36 -12.67
CA ALA A 78 -7.05 16.54 -12.02
C ALA A 78 -5.66 16.92 -12.59
N MET A 79 -4.82 15.93 -12.89
CA MET A 79 -3.53 16.16 -13.58
C MET A 79 -3.73 16.65 -15.01
N GLN A 80 -4.79 16.19 -15.71
CA GLN A 80 -5.11 16.69 -17.04
C GLN A 80 -5.54 18.17 -17.02
N LEU A 81 -6.22 18.63 -15.96
CA LEU A 81 -6.57 20.04 -15.81
C LEU A 81 -5.33 20.93 -15.77
N GLU A 82 -4.26 20.47 -15.11
CA GLU A 82 -2.99 21.19 -15.08
C GLU A 82 -2.41 21.36 -16.48
N GLN A 83 -2.40 20.28 -17.27
CA GLN A 83 -1.92 20.30 -18.67
C GLN A 83 -2.74 21.27 -19.52
N THR A 84 -4.08 21.19 -19.45
CA THR A 84 -4.97 22.10 -20.17
C THR A 84 -4.80 23.56 -19.71
N TYR A 85 -4.60 23.79 -18.42
CA TYR A 85 -4.35 25.13 -17.90
C TYR A 85 -3.04 25.69 -18.45
N PHE A 86 -1.96 24.91 -18.45
CA PHE A 86 -0.69 25.32 -19.02
C PHE A 86 -0.80 25.66 -20.52
N GLU A 87 -1.48 24.81 -21.30
CA GLU A 87 -1.70 25.04 -22.74
C GLU A 87 -2.43 26.36 -23.01
N THR A 88 -3.43 26.69 -22.19
CA THR A 88 -4.32 27.84 -22.41
C THR A 88 -3.80 29.14 -21.80
N ALA A 89 -3.30 29.09 -20.56
CA ALA A 89 -2.85 30.26 -19.81
C ALA A 89 -1.36 30.56 -19.98
N GLN A 90 -0.58 29.61 -20.51
CA GLN A 90 0.89 29.68 -20.57
C GLN A 90 1.53 29.92 -19.18
N MET A 91 0.85 29.44 -18.13
CA MET A 91 1.26 29.54 -16.73
C MET A 91 1.16 28.17 -16.07
N SER A 92 2.07 27.88 -15.14
CA SER A 92 1.98 26.67 -14.33
C SER A 92 1.09 26.90 -13.12
N CYS A 93 0.14 25.99 -12.91
CA CYS A 93 -0.66 25.86 -11.68
C CYS A 93 -0.22 24.65 -10.83
N HIS A 94 0.93 24.05 -11.16
CA HIS A 94 1.52 22.92 -10.46
C HIS A 94 1.95 23.29 -9.04
N VAL A 95 2.22 22.28 -8.21
CA VAL A 95 2.80 22.49 -6.87
C VAL A 95 4.22 23.08 -6.90
N GLY A 96 4.88 23.10 -8.05
CA GLY A 96 6.20 23.73 -8.25
C GLY A 96 7.40 22.83 -7.93
N TYR A 97 7.20 21.52 -7.78
CA TYR A 97 8.23 20.52 -7.56
C TYR A 97 7.75 19.15 -8.05
N ASP A 98 8.65 18.20 -8.24
CA ASP A 98 8.28 16.82 -8.52
C ASP A 98 7.67 16.19 -7.27
N VAL A 99 6.39 15.82 -7.36
CA VAL A 99 5.62 15.28 -6.23
C VAL A 99 6.12 13.92 -5.76
N LEU A 100 6.71 13.10 -6.64
CA LEU A 100 7.28 11.80 -6.26
C LEU A 100 8.53 11.99 -5.42
N TRP A 101 9.32 13.01 -5.72
CA TRP A 101 10.61 13.22 -5.07
C TRP A 101 10.60 14.32 -4.02
N ASN A 102 9.49 15.05 -3.89
CA ASN A 102 9.35 16.27 -3.10
C ASN A 102 10.55 17.23 -3.31
N SER A 103 10.97 17.36 -4.57
CA SER A 103 12.18 18.10 -4.96
C SER A 103 11.98 18.78 -6.31
N GLN A 104 12.64 19.93 -6.51
CA GLN A 104 12.73 20.57 -7.84
C GLN A 104 13.81 19.92 -8.72
N ASP A 105 14.77 19.22 -8.10
CA ASP A 105 15.87 18.52 -8.77
C ASP A 105 16.01 17.14 -8.11
N PRO A 106 15.28 16.13 -8.61
CA PRO A 106 15.29 14.79 -8.03
C PRO A 106 16.66 14.10 -8.12
N ASP A 107 17.18 13.66 -6.98
CA ASP A 107 18.23 12.64 -6.96
C ASP A 107 17.59 11.25 -7.08
N TYR A 108 17.57 10.70 -8.29
CA TYR A 108 16.98 9.38 -8.57
C TYR A 108 17.74 8.22 -7.90
N GLN A 109 18.99 8.44 -7.48
CA GLN A 109 19.83 7.42 -6.84
C GLN A 109 19.72 7.42 -5.32
N GLN A 110 18.98 8.37 -4.75
CA GLN A 110 18.86 8.48 -3.30
C GLN A 110 18.22 7.25 -2.64
N ASP A 111 18.62 7.03 -1.40
CA ASP A 111 18.00 6.05 -0.52
C ASP A 111 16.53 6.41 -0.24
N LYS A 112 15.70 5.38 -0.21
CA LYS A 112 14.26 5.50 0.03
C LYS A 112 13.71 4.29 0.78
N GLN A 113 12.72 4.54 1.64
CA GLN A 113 12.07 3.50 2.44
C GLN A 113 10.57 3.54 2.25
N PHE A 114 9.95 2.36 2.11
CA PHE A 114 8.53 2.22 1.85
C PHE A 114 7.84 1.57 3.05
N ALA A 115 6.81 2.20 3.58
CA ALA A 115 6.03 1.68 4.70
C ALA A 115 4.54 2.01 4.54
N THR A 116 3.68 1.26 5.22
CA THR A 116 2.28 1.64 5.41
C THR A 116 2.10 2.34 6.75
N THR A 117 1.34 3.43 6.76
CA THR A 117 0.96 4.13 7.98
C THR A 117 -0.23 3.45 8.67
N ASP A 118 -0.47 3.78 9.94
CA ASP A 118 -1.66 3.31 10.68
C ASP A 118 -2.99 3.80 10.07
N LYS A 119 -2.93 4.83 9.21
CA LYS A 119 -4.07 5.37 8.45
C LYS A 119 -4.27 4.67 7.11
N GLY A 120 -3.48 3.65 6.78
CA GLY A 120 -3.59 2.90 5.52
C GLY A 120 -3.02 3.60 4.29
N LEU A 121 -2.32 4.73 4.46
CA LEU A 121 -1.53 5.39 3.42
C LEU A 121 -0.20 4.66 3.22
N VAL A 122 0.33 4.70 2.01
CA VAL A 122 1.74 4.33 1.76
C VAL A 122 2.61 5.56 1.96
N LYS A 123 3.62 5.44 2.80
CA LYS A 123 4.65 6.44 3.06
C LYS A 123 5.93 6.03 2.33
N VAL A 124 6.53 6.97 1.61
CA VAL A 124 7.87 6.88 1.06
C VAL A 124 8.74 7.92 1.75
N SER A 125 9.72 7.46 2.53
CA SER A 125 10.73 8.32 3.14
C SER A 125 11.92 8.45 2.20
N LEU A 126 12.21 9.66 1.77
CA LEU A 126 13.32 10.02 0.89
C LEU A 126 14.46 10.60 1.72
N ALA A 127 15.69 10.17 1.46
CA ALA A 127 16.86 10.74 2.13
C ALA A 127 17.00 12.26 1.88
N GLN A 128 16.55 12.71 0.71
CA GLN A 128 16.50 14.11 0.29
C GLN A 128 15.06 14.41 -0.17
N GLY A 129 14.36 15.32 0.53
CA GLY A 129 12.98 15.68 0.22
C GLY A 129 11.96 15.24 1.26
N GLY A 130 12.33 14.41 2.25
CA GLY A 130 11.43 14.05 3.35
C GLY A 130 10.40 12.97 2.96
N ASP A 131 9.18 13.06 3.49
CA ASP A 131 8.19 11.99 3.34
C ASP A 131 7.11 12.34 2.31
N VAL A 132 6.83 11.41 1.41
CA VAL A 132 5.70 11.47 0.47
C VAL A 132 4.66 10.42 0.86
N TYR A 133 3.38 10.81 0.87
CA TYR A 133 2.30 9.96 1.31
C TYR A 133 1.27 9.75 0.20
N TYR A 134 0.92 8.50 -0.06
CA TYR A 134 0.00 8.09 -1.12
C TYR A 134 -1.25 7.46 -0.53
N ASP A 135 -2.41 7.94 -0.99
CA ASP A 135 -3.65 7.18 -0.85
C ASP A 135 -3.84 6.30 -2.08
N LEU A 136 -4.25 5.05 -1.87
CA LEU A 136 -4.45 4.07 -2.93
C LEU A 136 -5.79 3.37 -2.76
N THR A 137 -6.50 3.26 -3.87
CA THR A 137 -7.69 2.41 -4.03
C THR A 137 -7.30 1.12 -4.72
N CYS A 138 -7.66 -0.02 -4.13
CA CYS A 138 -7.33 -1.34 -4.66
C CYS A 138 -8.60 -2.13 -4.99
N ASP A 139 -8.55 -2.88 -6.08
CA ASP A 139 -9.45 -3.98 -6.35
C ASP A 139 -8.74 -5.33 -6.13
N ASN A 140 -9.36 -6.44 -6.55
CA ASN A 140 -8.79 -7.77 -6.36
C ASN A 140 -7.49 -8.03 -7.13
N LYS A 141 -7.13 -7.16 -8.09
CA LYS A 141 -6.00 -7.35 -9.00
C LYS A 141 -4.94 -6.26 -8.84
N ASN A 142 -5.36 -5.00 -8.76
CA ASN A 142 -4.47 -3.85 -8.85
C ASN A 142 -4.82 -2.76 -7.83
N CYS A 143 -3.81 -1.96 -7.46
CA CYS A 143 -3.99 -0.71 -6.76
C CYS A 143 -3.69 0.46 -7.69
N GLN A 144 -4.42 1.56 -7.52
CA GLN A 144 -4.21 2.82 -8.23
C GLN A 144 -4.04 3.94 -7.21
N VAL A 145 -3.20 4.92 -7.53
CA VAL A 145 -3.00 6.11 -6.70
C VAL A 145 -4.24 6.98 -6.77
N ALA A 146 -4.93 7.14 -5.66
CA ALA A 146 -6.12 7.98 -5.55
C ALA A 146 -5.75 9.43 -5.24
N ASP A 147 -4.67 9.64 -4.50
CA ASP A 147 -4.16 10.97 -4.18
C ASP A 147 -2.72 10.92 -3.68
N VAL A 148 -2.07 12.09 -3.68
CA VAL A 148 -0.81 12.34 -2.96
C VAL A 148 -1.06 13.40 -1.91
N ILE A 149 -0.62 13.14 -0.68
CA ILE A 149 -0.76 14.08 0.44
C ILE A 149 0.52 14.92 0.52
N LEU A 150 0.38 16.20 0.21
CA LEU A 150 1.47 17.15 0.02
C LEU A 150 2.07 17.67 1.33
N ASN A 151 1.37 17.53 2.46
CA ASN A 151 1.85 18.00 3.76
C ASN A 151 1.16 17.30 4.94
N ASP A 152 1.70 17.54 6.14
CA ASP A 152 1.20 16.98 7.40
C ASP A 152 -0.22 17.43 7.77
N GLN A 153 -0.72 18.49 7.13
CA GLN A 153 -2.10 18.96 7.30
C GLN A 153 -3.10 18.18 6.43
N GLY A 154 -2.64 17.21 5.63
CA GLY A 154 -3.50 16.40 4.79
C GLY A 154 -3.85 17.05 3.46
N LYS A 155 -3.11 18.08 3.01
CA LYS A 155 -3.40 18.76 1.74
C LYS A 155 -3.22 17.79 0.57
N SER A 156 -4.30 17.55 -0.17
CA SER A 156 -4.33 16.66 -1.33
C SER A 156 -3.79 17.35 -2.59
N LEU A 157 -3.02 16.61 -3.40
CA LEU A 157 -2.59 17.02 -4.74
C LEU A 157 -3.80 17.25 -5.63
N ARG A 158 -4.72 16.29 -5.67
CA ARG A 158 -5.93 16.39 -6.49
C ARG A 158 -6.73 17.65 -6.16
N GLU A 159 -6.92 17.95 -4.87
CA GLU A 159 -7.59 19.18 -4.44
C GLU A 159 -6.83 20.44 -4.83
N HIS A 160 -5.50 20.43 -4.73
CA HIS A 160 -4.68 21.55 -5.14
C HIS A 160 -4.88 21.85 -6.63
N LEU A 161 -4.73 20.85 -7.50
CA LEU A 161 -4.91 21.02 -8.94
C LEU A 161 -6.33 21.49 -9.29
N LEU A 162 -7.35 20.92 -8.64
CA LEU A 162 -8.74 21.34 -8.85
C LEU A 162 -9.02 22.79 -8.44
N LYS A 163 -8.25 23.36 -7.50
CA LYS A 163 -8.41 24.73 -7.01
C LYS A 163 -7.54 25.72 -7.79
N ALA A 164 -6.31 25.33 -8.13
CA ALA A 164 -5.30 26.20 -8.72
C ALA A 164 -5.36 26.25 -10.27
N CYS A 165 -5.81 25.18 -10.92
CA CYS A 165 -5.78 25.03 -12.38
C CYS A 165 -7.14 25.34 -13.04
N ARG A 166 -7.83 26.38 -12.58
CA ARG A 166 -9.14 26.83 -13.11
C ARG A 166 -9.07 28.24 -13.67
#